data_AF-A0A7X7SBT2-F1
#
_entry.id   AF-A0A7X7SBT2-F1
#
_cell.length_a   1.000
_cell.length_b   1.000
_cell.length_c   1.000
_cell.angle_alpha   90.00
_cell.angle_beta   90.00
_cell.angle_gamma   90.00
#
_symmetry.space_group_name_H-M   'P 1'
#
loop_
_entity.id
_entity.type
_entity.pdbx_description
1 polymer ?
#
loop_
_entity_poly.entity_id
_entity_poly.type
_entity_poly.pdbx_seq_one_letter_code
_entity_poly.pdbx_strand_id
1 'polypeptide(L)'
;MARWTGNDWTNVGTGLEDIAYALATDGTHLYAGGYFTNAGGRAASRVAKWTGSAWTNLGLGVNGPVQNILWTNGELYVMGSFYEAGGIPAEQVAKWTDGRPAGTGVAPETGSMQGGYRVTISGTNLGVGADVTNVVLCGVGVQEIVSQSVTQVVVVAGTSTKTGTGHVRVYSTSHGMTVRSNAFTYLDVPAFKLSAVALTNSVMLRWPNPQTYGWGSGVVNLRYSASEYPATTNAGTGVYTGSGQVFEHTGRTPGQACYYSLFVSDDGILFEEP
;
A
#
# COMPACT_ATOMS: atom_id res chain seq x y z
N MET A 1 24.53 -8.29 -20.32
CA MET A 1 24.13 -8.60 -18.93
C MET A 1 23.71 -10.05 -18.83
N ALA A 2 24.13 -10.74 -17.76
CA ALA A 2 23.83 -12.16 -17.56
C ALA A 2 23.27 -12.40 -16.14
N ARG A 3 22.43 -13.43 -16.02
CA ARG A 3 21.84 -13.90 -14.76
C ARG A 3 22.22 -15.36 -14.53
N TRP A 4 22.66 -15.67 -13.32
CA TRP A 4 22.91 -17.04 -12.86
C TRP A 4 21.58 -17.74 -12.54
N THR A 5 21.37 -18.94 -13.08
CA THR A 5 20.16 -19.74 -12.87
C THR A 5 20.28 -20.74 -11.71
N GLY A 6 21.47 -20.85 -11.11
CA GLY A 6 21.82 -21.92 -10.19
C GLY A 6 22.79 -22.92 -10.81
N ASN A 7 22.72 -23.12 -12.14
CA ASN A 7 23.56 -24.05 -12.88
C ASN A 7 24.26 -23.43 -14.11
N ASP A 8 23.70 -22.36 -14.69
CA ASP A 8 24.26 -21.70 -15.88
C ASP A 8 24.07 -20.17 -15.86
N TRP A 9 24.88 -19.46 -16.65
CA TRP A 9 24.67 -18.06 -16.97
C TRP A 9 23.77 -17.93 -18.20
N THR A 10 22.72 -17.12 -18.07
CA THR A 10 21.79 -16.82 -19.16
C THR A 10 21.71 -15.32 -19.43
N ASN A 11 21.47 -14.92 -20.68
CA ASN A 11 21.32 -13.51 -21.03
C ASN A 11 20.04 -12.91 -20.43
N VAL A 12 20.13 -11.65 -19.99
CA VAL A 12 18.96 -10.89 -19.53
C VAL A 12 18.40 -10.06 -20.68
N GLY A 13 17.45 -10.65 -21.41
CA GLY A 13 16.89 -10.08 -22.64
C GLY A 13 17.95 -9.90 -23.72
N THR A 14 17.83 -8.84 -24.54
CA THR A 14 18.87 -8.45 -25.52
C THR A 14 19.94 -7.54 -24.93
N GLY A 15 19.94 -7.34 -23.60
CA GLY A 15 20.93 -6.54 -22.89
C GLY A 15 20.77 -5.02 -23.05
N LEU A 16 21.85 -4.34 -22.70
CA LEU A 16 22.02 -2.89 -22.77
C LEU A 16 23.07 -2.61 -23.85
N GLU A 17 22.90 -1.51 -24.58
CA GLU A 17 23.76 -1.16 -25.71
C GLU A 17 25.18 -0.73 -25.28
N ASP A 18 25.33 -0.19 -24.06
CA ASP A 18 26.60 0.22 -23.48
C ASP A 18 26.69 -0.23 -22.00
N ILE A 19 27.75 0.19 -21.31
CA ILE A 19 28.08 -0.17 -19.94
C ILE A 19 26.98 0.28 -18.96
N ALA A 20 26.55 -0.65 -18.11
CA ALA A 20 25.85 -0.36 -16.87
C ALA A 20 26.84 -0.32 -15.70
N TYR A 21 26.90 0.79 -14.98
CA TYR A 21 27.71 0.91 -13.77
C TYR A 21 27.01 0.42 -12.52
N ALA A 22 25.68 0.46 -12.51
CA ALA A 22 24.91 0.18 -11.32
C ALA A 22 23.65 -0.62 -11.63
N LEU A 23 23.32 -1.49 -10.68
CA LEU A 23 22.11 -2.29 -10.66
C LEU A 23 21.45 -2.15 -9.28
N ALA A 24 20.12 -2.04 -9.25
CA ALA A 24 19.32 -2.08 -8.04
C ALA A 24 18.06 -2.91 -8.25
N THR A 25 17.46 -3.45 -7.19
CA THR A 25 16.23 -4.23 -7.27
C THR A 25 15.23 -3.77 -6.23
N ASP A 26 13.95 -3.74 -6.60
CA ASP A 26 12.83 -3.54 -5.66
C ASP A 26 12.27 -4.87 -5.13
N GLY A 27 12.93 -5.99 -5.44
CA GLY A 27 12.48 -7.36 -5.16
C GLY A 27 11.67 -7.98 -6.30
N THR A 28 11.08 -7.18 -7.18
CA THR A 28 10.27 -7.64 -8.33
C THR A 28 10.90 -7.26 -9.68
N HIS A 29 11.58 -6.12 -9.74
CA HIS A 29 12.18 -5.54 -10.93
C HIS A 29 13.66 -5.24 -10.72
N LEU A 30 14.43 -5.34 -11.79
CA LEU A 30 15.84 -4.92 -11.81
C LEU A 30 15.95 -3.57 -12.54
N TYR A 31 16.64 -2.63 -11.94
CA TYR A 31 16.95 -1.31 -12.48
C TYR A 31 18.42 -1.26 -12.87
N ALA A 32 18.73 -0.60 -13.99
CA ALA A 32 20.10 -0.43 -14.48
C ALA A 32 20.38 1.04 -14.78
N GLY A 33 21.57 1.50 -14.42
CA GLY A 33 22.09 2.84 -14.68
C GLY A 33 23.48 2.78 -15.30
N GLY A 34 23.75 3.65 -16.27
CA GLY A 34 25.06 3.65 -16.96
C GLY A 34 25.22 4.70 -18.04
N TYR A 35 26.01 4.38 -19.08
CA TYR A 35 26.24 5.22 -20.26
C TYR A 35 25.26 4.94 -21.41
N PHE A 36 24.54 3.82 -21.38
CA PHE A 36 23.70 3.38 -22.49
C PHE A 36 22.60 4.38 -22.87
N THR A 37 22.28 4.41 -24.15
CA THR A 37 21.11 5.15 -24.66
C THR A 37 20.02 4.22 -25.21
N ASN A 38 20.29 2.92 -25.24
CA ASN A 38 19.35 1.89 -25.64
C ASN A 38 19.39 0.70 -24.67
N ALA A 39 18.20 0.16 -24.36
CA ALA A 39 18.02 -1.03 -23.54
C ALA A 39 16.93 -1.91 -24.17
N GLY A 40 17.24 -3.19 -24.42
CA GLY A 40 16.23 -4.09 -25.00
C GLY A 40 15.83 -3.77 -26.45
N GLY A 41 16.68 -3.05 -27.20
CA GLY A 41 16.34 -2.56 -28.54
C GLY A 41 15.48 -1.29 -28.54
N ARG A 42 15.22 -0.69 -27.39
CA ARG A 42 14.41 0.53 -27.22
C ARG A 42 15.25 1.67 -26.67
N ALA A 43 14.93 2.90 -27.07
CA ALA A 43 15.55 4.09 -26.51
C ALA A 43 15.33 4.14 -24.99
N ALA A 44 16.42 4.25 -24.23
CA ALA A 44 16.41 4.34 -22.78
C ALA A 44 17.59 5.23 -22.35
N SER A 45 17.29 6.46 -21.91
CA SER A 45 18.29 7.47 -21.58
C SER A 45 18.96 7.16 -20.25
N ARG A 46 19.93 6.23 -20.25
CA ARG A 46 20.89 5.95 -19.17
C ARG A 46 20.30 5.35 -17.90
N VAL A 47 18.98 5.16 -17.85
CA VAL A 47 18.26 4.41 -16.82
C VAL A 47 17.22 3.50 -17.48
N ALA A 48 17.23 2.22 -17.11
CA ALA A 48 16.33 1.21 -17.65
C ALA A 48 15.79 0.28 -16.55
N LYS A 49 14.61 -0.28 -16.80
CA LYS A 49 13.91 -1.23 -15.92
C LYS A 49 13.68 -2.55 -16.66
N TRP A 50 14.08 -3.65 -16.03
CA TRP A 50 13.76 -5.01 -16.44
C TRP A 50 12.45 -5.44 -15.77
N THR A 51 11.48 -5.83 -16.60
CA THR A 51 10.15 -6.25 -16.13
C THR A 51 10.04 -7.74 -15.79
N GLY A 52 11.14 -8.48 -15.91
CA GLY A 52 11.11 -9.96 -15.89
C GLY A 52 11.12 -10.56 -17.29
N SER A 53 10.68 -9.83 -18.32
CA SER A 53 10.61 -10.29 -19.70
C SER A 53 11.31 -9.37 -20.71
N ALA A 54 11.39 -8.06 -20.44
CA ALA A 54 12.01 -7.09 -21.33
C ALA A 54 12.63 -5.91 -20.56
N TRP A 55 13.63 -5.28 -21.19
CA TRP A 55 14.12 -3.96 -20.77
C TRP A 55 13.19 -2.88 -21.31
N THR A 56 12.95 -1.87 -20.47
CA THR A 56 12.14 -0.70 -20.78
C THR A 56 12.83 0.55 -20.26
N ASN A 57 12.58 1.70 -20.88
CA ASN A 57 13.05 2.99 -20.36
C ASN A 57 12.37 3.32 -19.04
N LEU A 58 13.09 3.99 -18.15
CA LEU A 58 12.54 4.49 -16.90
C LEU A 58 12.21 5.99 -17.03
N GLY A 59 10.97 6.31 -17.37
CA GLY A 59 10.55 7.69 -17.68
C GLY A 59 11.31 8.27 -18.87
N LEU A 60 11.63 9.58 -18.82
CA LEU A 60 12.51 10.23 -19.81
C LEU A 60 14.00 9.98 -19.54
N GLY A 61 14.35 9.30 -18.43
CA GLY A 61 15.72 9.07 -17.99
C GLY A 61 16.44 10.35 -17.57
N VAL A 62 17.76 10.39 -17.78
CA VAL A 62 18.63 11.52 -17.40
C VAL A 62 19.51 11.99 -18.56
N ASN A 63 19.96 13.25 -18.51
CA ASN A 63 20.77 13.85 -19.57
C ASN A 63 22.30 13.59 -19.47
N GLY A 64 22.75 12.86 -18.45
CA GLY A 64 24.15 12.45 -18.28
C GLY A 64 24.31 11.09 -17.60
N PRO A 65 25.52 10.52 -17.56
CA PRO A 65 25.75 9.14 -17.13
C PRO A 65 25.34 8.87 -15.68
N VAL A 66 24.72 7.72 -15.43
CA VAL A 66 24.37 7.26 -14.07
C VAL A 66 25.48 6.36 -13.54
N GLN A 67 26.10 6.75 -12.44
CA GLN A 67 27.19 6.02 -11.80
C GLN A 67 26.69 5.10 -10.69
N ASN A 68 25.56 5.43 -10.05
CA ASN A 68 24.99 4.64 -8.97
C ASN A 68 23.45 4.68 -9.00
N ILE A 69 22.83 3.58 -8.57
CA ILE A 69 21.38 3.46 -8.36
C ILE A 69 21.16 2.81 -7.00
N LEU A 70 20.27 3.41 -6.19
CA LEU A 70 19.89 2.90 -4.88
C LEU A 70 18.37 2.71 -4.82
N TRP A 71 17.93 1.52 -4.42
CA TRP A 71 16.56 1.29 -3.98
C TRP A 71 16.53 1.25 -2.46
N THR A 72 15.78 2.15 -1.82
CA THR A 72 15.64 2.21 -0.36
C THR A 72 14.29 2.79 0.02
N ASN A 73 13.68 2.30 1.10
CA ASN A 73 12.39 2.78 1.62
C ASN A 73 11.26 2.88 0.58
N GLY A 74 11.23 1.97 -0.41
CA GLY A 74 10.22 1.97 -1.48
C GLY A 74 10.49 2.98 -2.61
N GLU A 75 11.68 3.59 -2.64
CA GLU A 75 12.03 4.68 -3.53
C GLU A 75 13.33 4.38 -4.28
N LEU A 76 13.41 4.84 -5.54
CA LEU A 76 14.59 4.68 -6.38
C LEU A 76 15.33 6.02 -6.51
N TYR A 77 16.63 6.01 -6.23
CA TYR A 77 17.52 7.15 -6.39
C TYR A 77 18.56 6.82 -7.45
N VAL A 78 18.85 7.78 -8.33
CA VAL A 78 19.92 7.72 -9.32
C VAL A 78 20.93 8.82 -9.05
N MET A 79 22.22 8.49 -9.17
CA MET A 79 23.33 9.39 -8.91
C MET A 79 24.32 9.34 -10.06
N GLY A 80 24.88 10.47 -10.47
CA GLY A 80 25.84 10.52 -11.57
C GLY A 80 26.17 11.93 -12.07
N SER A 81 26.69 12.00 -13.29
CA SER A 81 27.12 13.25 -13.92
C SER A 81 26.03 13.80 -14.84
N PHE A 82 24.83 14.05 -14.29
CA PHE A 82 23.69 14.63 -15.01
C PHE A 82 23.21 15.94 -14.35
N TYR A 83 22.48 16.73 -15.12
CA TYR A 83 21.93 18.03 -14.72
C TYR A 83 20.40 18.08 -14.88
N GLU A 84 19.82 17.07 -15.52
CA GLU A 84 18.39 16.93 -15.76
C GLU A 84 17.98 15.47 -15.58
N ALA A 85 16.85 15.27 -14.90
CA ALA A 85 16.20 13.99 -14.73
C ALA A 85 14.70 14.13 -15.02
N GLY A 86 14.14 13.29 -15.89
CA GLY A 86 12.71 13.32 -16.17
C GLY A 86 12.21 14.61 -16.84
N GLY A 87 13.07 15.39 -17.49
CA GLY A 87 12.71 16.68 -18.10
C GLY A 87 12.77 17.88 -17.16
N ILE A 88 13.24 17.71 -15.91
CA ILE A 88 13.37 18.78 -14.93
C ILE A 88 14.82 18.92 -14.42
N PRO A 89 15.26 20.13 -14.03
CA PRO A 89 16.58 20.33 -13.42
C PRO A 89 16.76 19.47 -12.17
N ALA A 90 17.80 18.64 -12.17
CA ALA A 90 18.20 17.80 -11.06
C ALA A 90 19.71 17.58 -11.15
N GLU A 91 20.47 18.16 -10.22
CA GLU A 91 21.92 18.09 -10.24
C GLU A 91 22.42 16.85 -9.52
N GLN A 92 23.02 15.93 -10.27
CA GLN A 92 23.83 14.79 -9.81
C GLN A 92 23.11 13.71 -9.00
N VAL A 93 21.96 14.00 -8.39
CA VAL A 93 21.11 13.07 -7.65
C VAL A 93 19.66 13.34 -7.99
N ALA A 94 18.92 12.29 -8.33
CA ALA A 94 17.49 12.38 -8.59
C ALA A 94 16.77 11.20 -7.98
N LYS A 95 15.63 11.48 -7.36
CA LYS A 95 14.67 10.45 -6.98
C LYS A 95 13.76 10.19 -8.18
N TRP A 96 13.72 8.95 -8.64
CA TRP A 96 12.74 8.57 -9.64
C TRP A 96 11.35 8.57 -9.02
N THR A 97 10.47 9.34 -9.63
CA THR A 97 9.03 9.21 -9.48
C THR A 97 8.49 8.70 -10.81
N ASP A 98 7.33 8.08 -10.79
CA ASP A 98 6.61 7.71 -12.01
C ASP A 98 6.00 8.94 -12.75
N GLY A 99 6.56 10.14 -12.51
CA GLY A 99 6.12 11.41 -13.10
C GLY A 99 4.94 12.06 -12.38
N ARG A 100 4.69 11.68 -11.11
CA ARG A 100 3.51 12.12 -10.36
C ARG A 100 3.84 13.08 -9.21
N PRO A 101 2.95 14.03 -8.87
CA PRO A 101 3.11 14.90 -7.71
C PRO A 101 3.16 14.12 -6.40
N ALA A 102 3.91 14.61 -5.42
CA ALA A 102 3.88 14.11 -4.04
C ALA A 102 2.43 14.13 -3.50
N GLY A 103 1.96 13.00 -2.94
CA GLY A 103 0.58 12.85 -2.43
C GLY A 103 -0.42 12.17 -3.38
N THR A 104 0.02 11.56 -4.48
CA THR A 104 -0.83 10.75 -5.37
C THR A 104 -0.53 9.25 -5.22
N GLY A 105 -1.57 8.39 -5.10
CA GLY A 105 -1.41 6.98 -4.72
C GLY A 105 -2.74 6.29 -4.40
N VAL A 106 -2.68 5.04 -3.96
CA VAL A 106 -3.83 4.30 -3.40
C VAL A 106 -3.52 4.10 -1.91
N ALA A 107 -4.42 4.51 -1.02
CA ALA A 107 -4.19 4.44 0.42
C ALA A 107 -5.42 3.92 1.16
N PRO A 108 -5.31 2.85 1.97
CA PRO A 108 -4.13 2.01 2.12
C PRO A 108 -3.79 1.25 0.83
N GLU A 109 -2.53 0.82 0.66
CA GLU A 109 -2.08 0.01 -0.49
C GLU A 109 -2.39 -1.48 -0.31
N THR A 110 -2.85 -1.87 0.89
CA THR A 110 -3.21 -3.25 1.22
C THR A 110 -4.48 -3.27 2.05
N GLY A 111 -5.14 -4.43 2.12
CA GLY A 111 -6.26 -4.62 3.03
C GLY A 111 -6.81 -6.04 3.01
N SER A 112 -7.68 -6.35 3.97
CA SER A 112 -8.27 -7.69 4.11
C SER A 112 -9.12 -8.07 2.89
N MET A 113 -9.10 -9.35 2.52
CA MET A 113 -10.04 -9.94 1.57
C MET A 113 -11.52 -9.78 1.98
N GLN A 114 -11.83 -9.52 3.24
CA GLN A 114 -13.23 -9.31 3.67
C GLN A 114 -13.84 -8.02 3.09
N GLY A 115 -13.01 -7.03 2.74
CA GLY A 115 -13.47 -5.70 2.31
C GLY A 115 -14.04 -4.87 3.47
N GLY A 116 -14.85 -3.86 3.15
CA GLY A 116 -15.58 -3.01 4.12
C GLY A 116 -14.82 -1.77 4.61
N TYR A 117 -13.52 -1.67 4.36
CA TYR A 117 -12.70 -0.50 4.70
C TYR A 117 -12.64 0.50 3.55
N ARG A 118 -12.31 1.75 3.89
CA ARG A 118 -12.15 2.82 2.89
C ARG A 118 -10.81 2.73 2.19
N VAL A 119 -10.80 3.03 0.89
CA VAL A 119 -9.60 3.19 0.07
C VAL A 119 -9.68 4.53 -0.65
N THR A 120 -8.64 5.34 -0.48
CA THR A 120 -8.46 6.64 -1.13
C THR A 120 -7.58 6.46 -2.35
N ILE A 121 -8.07 6.87 -3.51
CA ILE A 121 -7.35 6.84 -4.78
C ILE A 121 -7.08 8.30 -5.15
N SER A 122 -5.85 8.75 -4.97
CA SER A 122 -5.40 10.10 -5.33
C SER A 122 -4.69 10.06 -6.68
N GLY A 123 -4.92 11.01 -7.58
CA GLY A 123 -4.39 11.02 -8.94
C GLY A 123 -4.78 12.25 -9.75
N THR A 124 -4.88 12.09 -11.06
CA THR A 124 -5.43 13.09 -12.00
C THR A 124 -6.45 12.41 -12.91
N ASN A 125 -7.38 13.19 -13.45
CA ASN A 125 -8.42 12.71 -14.37
C ASN A 125 -9.20 11.49 -13.83
N LEU A 126 -9.50 11.48 -12.52
CA LEU A 126 -10.22 10.38 -11.89
C LEU A 126 -11.74 10.50 -12.10
N GLY A 127 -12.27 11.72 -12.09
CA GLY A 127 -13.68 12.02 -12.36
C GLY A 127 -13.94 13.53 -12.39
N VAL A 128 -15.15 13.93 -12.74
CA VAL A 128 -15.62 15.32 -12.73
C VAL A 128 -17.03 15.32 -12.16
N GLY A 129 -17.23 16.00 -11.03
CA GLY A 129 -18.52 15.97 -10.34
C GLY A 129 -18.90 14.55 -9.93
N ALA A 130 -20.05 14.05 -10.38
CA ALA A 130 -20.60 12.74 -10.00
C ALA A 130 -20.55 11.70 -11.14
N ASP A 131 -19.46 11.66 -11.91
CA ASP A 131 -19.40 10.94 -13.19
C ASP A 131 -18.58 9.63 -13.18
N VAL A 132 -17.98 9.26 -12.04
CA VAL A 132 -17.33 7.96 -11.85
C VAL A 132 -18.41 6.89 -11.75
N THR A 133 -18.40 5.96 -12.70
CA THR A 133 -19.43 4.91 -12.82
C THR A 133 -19.04 3.61 -12.14
N ASN A 134 -17.74 3.35 -12.01
CA ASN A 134 -17.24 2.13 -11.40
C ASN A 134 -15.80 2.31 -10.88
N VAL A 135 -15.45 1.55 -9.84
CA VAL A 135 -14.08 1.40 -9.37
C VAL A 135 -13.83 -0.08 -9.07
N VAL A 136 -12.65 -0.57 -9.46
CA VAL A 136 -12.26 -1.96 -9.28
C VAL A 136 -10.88 -2.02 -8.62
N LEU A 137 -10.77 -2.74 -7.51
CA LEU A 137 -9.53 -3.00 -6.78
C LEU A 137 -9.10 -4.45 -7.01
N CYS A 138 -7.94 -4.70 -7.62
CA CYS A 138 -7.44 -6.06 -7.89
C CYS A 138 -8.42 -6.98 -8.65
N GLY A 139 -9.30 -6.40 -9.48
CA GLY A 139 -10.36 -7.15 -10.19
C GLY A 139 -11.65 -7.34 -9.39
N VAL A 140 -11.73 -6.82 -8.16
CA VAL A 140 -12.91 -6.84 -7.28
C VAL A 140 -13.62 -5.49 -7.36
N GLY A 141 -14.94 -5.51 -7.60
CA GLY A 141 -15.76 -4.29 -7.57
C GLY A 141 -15.85 -3.71 -6.16
N VAL A 142 -15.85 -2.39 -6.04
CA VAL A 142 -16.05 -1.71 -4.75
C VAL A 142 -17.51 -1.83 -4.30
N GLN A 143 -17.77 -1.73 -2.99
CA GLN A 143 -19.13 -1.73 -2.45
C GLN A 143 -19.83 -0.39 -2.69
N GLU A 144 -19.07 0.69 -2.57
CA GLU A 144 -19.58 2.06 -2.67
C GLU A 144 -18.48 3.01 -3.16
N ILE A 145 -18.88 4.04 -3.91
CA ILE A 145 -18.06 5.23 -4.19
C ILE A 145 -18.52 6.33 -3.24
N VAL A 146 -17.71 6.61 -2.21
CA VAL A 146 -18.06 7.51 -1.11
C VAL A 146 -17.87 8.97 -1.50
N SER A 147 -16.81 9.29 -2.24
CA SER A 147 -16.57 10.62 -2.78
C SER A 147 -15.73 10.55 -4.05
N GLN A 148 -15.84 11.59 -4.88
CA GLN A 148 -15.17 11.65 -6.17
C GLN A 148 -14.85 13.11 -6.55
N SER A 149 -13.73 13.28 -7.25
CA SER A 149 -13.22 14.54 -7.76
C SER A 149 -12.20 14.26 -8.87
N VAL A 150 -11.70 15.32 -9.51
CA VAL A 150 -10.67 15.23 -10.55
C VAL A 150 -9.37 14.60 -10.07
N THR A 151 -9.08 14.69 -8.77
CA THR A 151 -7.80 14.27 -8.19
C THR A 151 -7.93 13.23 -7.08
N GLN A 152 -9.13 12.93 -6.62
CA GLN A 152 -9.35 11.98 -5.53
C GLN A 152 -10.69 11.26 -5.67
N VAL A 153 -10.68 9.94 -5.49
CA VAL A 153 -11.88 9.11 -5.36
C VAL A 153 -11.73 8.26 -4.11
N VAL A 154 -12.72 8.28 -3.23
CA VAL A 154 -12.76 7.44 -2.02
C VAL A 154 -13.84 6.37 -2.19
N VAL A 155 -13.50 5.13 -1.92
CA VAL A 155 -14.37 3.96 -2.10
C VAL A 155 -14.40 3.09 -0.86
N VAL A 156 -15.39 2.20 -0.74
CA VAL A 156 -15.41 1.10 0.23
C VAL A 156 -15.02 -0.19 -0.49
N ALA A 157 -13.96 -0.87 -0.04
CA ALA A 157 -13.44 -2.06 -0.69
C ALA A 157 -14.43 -3.23 -0.69
N GLY A 158 -14.58 -3.92 -1.82
CA GLY A 158 -15.38 -5.14 -1.93
C GLY A 158 -14.71 -6.35 -1.28
N THR A 159 -15.51 -7.41 -1.07
CA THR A 159 -15.01 -8.71 -0.61
C THR A 159 -14.33 -9.45 -1.77
N SER A 160 -13.08 -9.85 -1.56
CA SER A 160 -12.30 -10.64 -2.50
C SER A 160 -12.38 -12.14 -2.19
N THR A 161 -12.35 -12.96 -3.24
CA THR A 161 -12.19 -14.42 -3.14
C THR A 161 -10.75 -14.89 -3.35
N LYS A 162 -9.81 -13.95 -3.60
CA LYS A 162 -8.39 -14.24 -3.82
C LYS A 162 -7.49 -13.22 -3.11
N THR A 163 -6.31 -13.68 -2.71
CA THR A 163 -5.22 -12.79 -2.30
C THR A 163 -4.40 -12.32 -3.49
N GLY A 164 -3.62 -11.27 -3.25
CA GLY A 164 -2.55 -10.85 -4.14
C GLY A 164 -2.69 -9.40 -4.60
N THR A 165 -1.61 -8.95 -5.22
CA THR A 165 -1.47 -7.61 -5.78
C THR A 165 -2.18 -7.52 -7.12
N GLY A 166 -2.85 -6.40 -7.37
CA GLY A 166 -3.54 -6.16 -8.63
C GLY A 166 -3.73 -4.69 -8.95
N HIS A 167 -4.25 -4.44 -10.14
CA HIS A 167 -4.49 -3.09 -10.63
C HIS A 167 -5.70 -2.46 -9.93
N VAL A 168 -5.62 -1.14 -9.71
CA VAL A 168 -6.78 -0.31 -9.37
C VAL A 168 -7.27 0.38 -10.64
N ARG A 169 -8.57 0.31 -10.92
CA ARG A 169 -9.20 0.92 -12.09
C ARG A 169 -10.32 1.84 -11.66
N VAL A 170 -10.37 3.03 -12.22
CA VAL A 170 -11.43 4.02 -12.03
C VAL A 170 -12.05 4.30 -13.39
N TYR A 171 -13.36 4.19 -13.50
CA TYR A 171 -14.10 4.42 -14.75
C TYR A 171 -14.93 5.70 -14.61
N SER A 172 -14.62 6.72 -15.41
CA SER A 172 -15.35 7.99 -15.49
C SER A 172 -15.92 8.16 -16.89
N THR A 173 -17.09 8.77 -17.01
CA THR A 173 -17.65 9.10 -18.34
C THR A 173 -16.88 10.23 -19.03
N SER A 174 -16.29 11.16 -18.27
CA SER A 174 -15.50 12.28 -18.80
C SER A 174 -14.06 11.89 -19.14
N HIS A 175 -13.46 10.95 -18.41
CA HIS A 175 -12.04 10.61 -18.54
C HIS A 175 -11.77 9.17 -18.98
N GLY A 176 -12.81 8.36 -19.14
CA GLY A 176 -12.67 6.94 -19.46
C GLY A 176 -12.08 6.16 -18.29
N MET A 177 -11.29 5.13 -18.59
CA MET A 177 -10.68 4.28 -17.58
C MET A 177 -9.29 4.79 -17.21
N THR A 178 -9.11 5.17 -15.95
CA THR A 178 -7.79 5.39 -15.33
C THR A 178 -7.33 4.10 -14.65
N VAL A 179 -6.11 3.64 -14.96
CA VAL A 179 -5.54 2.42 -14.40
C VAL A 179 -4.28 2.73 -13.61
N ARG A 180 -4.22 2.24 -12.37
CA ARG A 180 -3.02 2.19 -11.55
C ARG A 180 -2.55 0.75 -11.45
N SER A 181 -1.38 0.48 -12.01
CA SER A 181 -0.88 -0.88 -12.08
C SER A 181 -0.37 -1.37 -10.72
N ASN A 182 -0.81 -2.56 -10.28
CA ASN A 182 -0.31 -3.24 -9.08
C ASN A 182 -0.32 -2.35 -7.82
N ALA A 183 -1.36 -1.52 -7.70
CA ALA A 183 -1.44 -0.45 -6.71
C ALA A 183 -2.23 -0.83 -5.46
N PHE A 184 -2.78 -2.05 -5.39
CA PHE A 184 -3.46 -2.55 -4.21
C PHE A 184 -3.16 -4.03 -4.02
N THR A 185 -3.17 -4.52 -2.77
CA THR A 185 -2.99 -5.94 -2.44
C THR A 185 -4.06 -6.41 -1.47
N TYR A 186 -4.85 -7.41 -1.88
CA TYR A 186 -5.71 -8.13 -0.94
C TYR A 186 -4.90 -9.15 -0.16
N LEU A 187 -4.97 -9.06 1.17
CA LEU A 187 -4.32 -9.97 2.10
C LEU A 187 -5.33 -10.95 2.68
N ASP A 188 -4.92 -12.22 2.79
CA ASP A 188 -5.62 -13.21 3.63
C ASP A 188 -5.22 -12.95 5.08
N VAL A 189 -5.72 -11.83 5.59
CA VAL A 189 -5.66 -11.52 7.01
C VAL A 189 -6.99 -11.97 7.62
N PRO A 190 -6.96 -12.75 8.72
CA PRO A 190 -8.17 -13.16 9.44
C PRO A 190 -9.07 -11.97 9.74
N ALA A 191 -10.36 -12.20 9.98
CA ALA A 191 -11.20 -11.11 10.48
C ALA A 191 -10.64 -10.57 11.81
N PHE A 192 -10.52 -9.25 11.93
CA PHE A 192 -10.09 -8.60 13.16
C PHE A 192 -11.19 -8.77 14.22
N LYS A 193 -11.06 -9.78 15.09
CA LYS A 193 -12.09 -10.18 16.05
C LYS A 193 -11.55 -10.11 17.47
N LEU A 194 -12.25 -9.36 18.32
CA LEU A 194 -12.11 -9.46 19.77
C LEU A 194 -12.67 -10.82 20.22
N SER A 195 -11.85 -11.60 20.91
CA SER A 195 -12.26 -12.87 21.52
C SER A 195 -12.26 -12.72 23.04
N ALA A 196 -13.27 -13.29 23.70
CA ALA A 196 -13.43 -13.26 25.15
C ALA A 196 -13.58 -14.68 25.71
N VAL A 197 -12.89 -14.97 26.80
CA VAL A 197 -13.02 -16.23 27.55
C VAL A 197 -13.36 -15.89 28.99
N ALA A 198 -14.53 -16.32 29.45
CA ALA A 198 -14.93 -16.16 30.84
C ALA A 198 -14.19 -17.16 31.73
N LEU A 199 -13.65 -16.66 32.84
CA LEU A 199 -13.07 -17.42 33.94
C LEU A 199 -13.94 -17.21 35.19
N THR A 200 -13.55 -17.78 36.33
CA THR A 200 -14.35 -17.70 37.57
C THR A 200 -14.70 -16.27 37.96
N ASN A 201 -13.68 -15.40 38.09
CA ASN A 201 -13.84 -14.00 38.52
C ASN A 201 -13.15 -13.02 37.57
N SER A 202 -12.90 -13.44 36.32
CA SER A 202 -12.25 -12.61 35.32
C SER A 202 -12.71 -12.96 33.92
N VAL A 203 -12.45 -12.06 32.96
CA VAL A 203 -12.63 -12.32 31.53
C VAL A 203 -11.31 -12.05 30.84
N MET A 204 -10.81 -13.05 30.12
CA MET A 204 -9.61 -12.93 29.29
C MET A 204 -10.00 -12.46 27.89
N LEU A 205 -9.49 -11.30 27.49
CA LEU A 205 -9.75 -10.68 26.20
C LEU A 205 -8.51 -10.80 25.31
N ARG A 206 -8.70 -11.13 24.02
CA ARG A 206 -7.62 -11.31 23.04
C ARG A 206 -8.00 -10.71 21.70
N TRP A 207 -7.04 -10.08 21.02
CA TRP A 207 -7.23 -9.51 19.69
C TRP A 207 -5.97 -9.68 18.82
N PRO A 208 -6.10 -9.69 17.48
CA PRO A 208 -4.95 -9.71 16.58
C PRO A 208 -4.08 -8.44 16.73
N ASN A 209 -2.82 -8.49 16.28
CA ASN A 209 -1.95 -7.30 16.29
C ASN A 209 -2.51 -6.27 15.31
N PRO A 210 -2.93 -5.07 15.72
CA PRO A 210 -3.49 -4.09 14.80
C PRO A 210 -2.51 -3.67 13.68
N GLN A 211 -1.21 -3.68 13.94
CA GLN A 211 -0.22 -3.29 12.93
C GLN A 211 -0.18 -4.25 11.75
N THR A 212 -0.57 -5.52 11.91
CA THR A 212 -0.66 -6.46 10.78
C THR A 212 -1.86 -6.16 9.86
N TYR A 213 -2.73 -5.24 10.28
CA TYR A 213 -3.90 -4.77 9.54
C TYR A 213 -3.75 -3.32 9.06
N GLY A 214 -2.57 -2.71 9.24
CA GLY A 214 -2.27 -1.37 8.73
C GLY A 214 -2.53 -0.21 9.70
N TRP A 215 -2.96 -0.47 10.94
CA TRP A 215 -3.09 0.58 11.96
C TRP A 215 -1.72 0.89 12.58
N GLY A 216 -1.16 2.05 12.23
CA GLY A 216 0.24 2.41 12.45
C GLY A 216 0.67 2.38 13.91
N SER A 217 -0.15 2.94 14.81
CA SER A 217 0.18 3.01 16.24
C SER A 217 0.14 1.64 16.95
N GLY A 218 -0.66 0.70 16.45
CA GLY A 218 -0.95 -0.55 17.14
C GLY A 218 -1.73 -0.39 18.46
N VAL A 219 -2.20 0.82 18.79
CA VAL A 219 -2.87 1.11 20.06
C VAL A 219 -4.36 0.77 19.98
N VAL A 220 -4.84 0.06 21.00
CA VAL A 220 -6.27 -0.24 21.18
C VAL A 220 -6.81 0.39 22.46
N ASN A 221 -8.11 0.67 22.46
CA ASN A 221 -8.87 1.08 23.62
C ASN A 221 -10.01 0.07 23.86
N LEU A 222 -10.05 -0.53 25.06
CA LEU A 222 -11.13 -1.43 25.46
C LEU A 222 -12.10 -0.72 26.39
N ARG A 223 -13.38 -0.81 26.04
CA ARG A 223 -14.50 -0.34 26.84
C ARG A 223 -15.33 -1.52 27.33
N TYR A 224 -15.88 -1.38 28.53
CA TYR A 224 -16.71 -2.38 29.20
C TYR A 224 -18.04 -1.76 29.65
N SER A 225 -19.11 -2.56 29.62
CA SER A 225 -20.36 -2.24 30.29
C SER A 225 -21.05 -3.52 30.80
N ALA A 226 -21.91 -3.36 31.80
CA ALA A 226 -22.69 -4.46 32.38
C ALA A 226 -24.06 -4.66 31.71
N SER A 227 -24.51 -3.72 30.87
CA SER A 227 -25.87 -3.71 30.31
C SER A 227 -25.92 -3.86 28.79
N GLU A 228 -24.92 -3.34 28.07
CA GLU A 228 -24.92 -3.30 26.59
C GLU A 228 -23.50 -3.11 26.04
N TYR A 229 -23.30 -3.36 24.74
CA TYR A 229 -22.02 -3.08 24.08
C TYR A 229 -21.75 -1.57 24.03
N PRO A 230 -20.61 -1.09 24.56
CA PRO A 230 -20.21 0.31 24.41
C PRO A 230 -20.11 0.69 22.92
N ALA A 231 -20.92 1.65 22.48
CA ALA A 231 -20.96 2.05 21.07
C ALA A 231 -19.90 3.09 20.68
N THR A 232 -19.36 3.84 21.64
CA THR A 232 -18.37 4.90 21.41
C THR A 232 -17.23 4.81 22.42
N THR A 233 -16.13 5.54 22.16
CA THR A 233 -14.96 5.63 23.05
C THR A 233 -15.27 6.26 24.42
N ASN A 234 -16.40 6.97 24.53
CA ASN A 234 -16.88 7.57 25.77
C ASN A 234 -17.93 6.70 26.49
N ALA A 235 -18.50 5.69 25.84
CA ALA A 235 -19.50 4.81 26.44
C ALA A 235 -18.86 3.79 27.41
N GLY A 236 -19.61 3.40 28.44
CA GLY A 236 -19.14 2.43 29.44
C GLY A 236 -17.90 2.88 30.22
N THR A 237 -17.16 1.93 30.78
CA THR A 237 -15.92 2.13 31.54
C THR A 237 -14.71 1.72 30.70
N GLY A 238 -13.70 2.58 30.62
CA GLY A 238 -12.41 2.22 30.00
C GLY A 238 -11.62 1.27 30.89
N VAL A 239 -11.20 0.13 30.33
CA VAL A 239 -10.51 -0.92 31.10
C VAL A 239 -9.08 -1.16 30.64
N TYR A 240 -8.76 -0.82 29.39
CA TYR A 240 -7.41 -0.95 28.85
C TYR A 240 -7.15 0.07 27.75
N THR A 241 -5.92 0.59 27.69
CA THR A 241 -5.39 1.33 26.55
C THR A 241 -3.91 1.00 26.40
N GLY A 242 -3.50 0.58 25.20
CA GLY A 242 -2.12 0.19 24.93
C GLY A 242 -1.97 -0.65 23.66
N SER A 243 -0.74 -1.12 23.41
CA SER A 243 -0.36 -1.89 22.22
C SER A 243 -0.26 -3.40 22.44
N GLY A 244 -0.68 -3.89 23.60
CA GLY A 244 -0.77 -5.32 23.87
C GLY A 244 -1.84 -6.00 23.03
N GLN A 245 -1.89 -7.34 23.10
CA GLN A 245 -2.85 -8.18 22.35
C GLN A 245 -3.76 -9.01 23.26
N VAL A 246 -3.56 -8.90 24.57
CA VAL A 246 -4.26 -9.66 25.60
C VAL A 246 -4.46 -8.76 26.81
N PHE A 247 -5.65 -8.84 27.41
CA PHE A 247 -5.96 -8.16 28.66
C PHE A 247 -6.87 -9.03 29.53
N GLU A 248 -6.57 -9.11 30.82
CA GLU A 248 -7.42 -9.79 31.80
C GLU A 248 -8.21 -8.77 32.61
N HIS A 249 -9.53 -8.78 32.47
CA HIS A 249 -10.41 -7.94 33.27
C HIS A 249 -10.84 -8.70 34.53
N THR A 250 -10.21 -8.39 35.66
CA THR A 250 -10.42 -9.08 36.95
C THR A 250 -11.58 -8.51 37.76
N GLY A 251 -11.94 -9.19 38.85
CA GLY A 251 -13.00 -8.75 39.76
C GLY A 251 -14.40 -8.80 39.16
N ARG A 252 -14.64 -9.71 38.20
CA ARG A 252 -15.98 -9.95 37.65
C ARG A 252 -16.78 -10.84 38.58
N THR A 253 -18.07 -10.55 38.71
CA THR A 253 -18.99 -11.40 39.46
C THR A 253 -19.43 -12.58 38.58
N PRO A 254 -19.32 -13.84 39.07
CA PRO A 254 -19.79 -15.01 38.33
C PRO A 254 -21.26 -14.86 37.91
N GLY A 255 -21.56 -15.19 36.65
CA GLY A 255 -22.91 -15.13 36.10
C GLY A 255 -23.41 -13.74 35.69
N GLN A 256 -22.63 -12.67 35.92
CA GLN A 256 -22.98 -11.33 35.45
C GLN A 256 -22.58 -11.15 33.97
N ALA A 257 -23.50 -10.63 33.16
CA ALA A 257 -23.21 -10.28 31.78
C ALA A 257 -22.12 -9.21 31.70
N CYS A 258 -21.21 -9.38 30.75
CA CYS A 258 -20.13 -8.44 30.49
C CYS A 258 -20.05 -8.16 28.98
N TYR A 259 -20.20 -6.90 28.62
CA TYR A 259 -20.18 -6.45 27.24
C TYR A 259 -18.91 -5.65 26.99
N TYR A 260 -18.18 -5.99 25.91
CA TYR A 260 -16.90 -5.39 25.57
C TYR A 260 -16.89 -4.91 24.14
N SER A 261 -16.34 -3.72 23.94
CA SER A 261 -16.05 -3.17 22.61
C SER A 261 -14.59 -2.76 22.57
N LEU A 262 -13.93 -3.02 21.44
CA LEU A 262 -12.55 -2.64 21.19
C LEU A 262 -12.50 -1.62 20.06
N PHE A 263 -11.83 -0.51 20.32
CA PHE A 263 -11.59 0.57 19.36
C PHE A 263 -10.11 0.59 19.01
N VAL A 264 -9.78 0.87 17.76
CA VAL A 264 -8.40 0.89 17.26
C VAL A 264 -8.06 2.31 16.80
N SER A 265 -6.81 2.73 17.00
CA SER A 265 -6.32 4.03 16.59
C SER A 265 -5.17 3.89 15.60
N ASP A 266 -5.19 4.69 14.53
CA ASP A 266 -4.07 4.75 13.58
C ASP A 266 -2.92 5.65 14.10
N ASP A 267 -3.26 6.79 14.70
CA ASP A 267 -2.33 7.81 15.20
C ASP A 267 -1.99 7.70 16.70
N GLY A 268 -2.65 6.78 17.40
CA GLY A 268 -2.55 6.58 18.85
C GLY A 268 -3.38 7.55 19.69
N ILE A 269 -4.14 8.45 19.07
CA ILE A 269 -4.85 9.57 19.71
C ILE A 269 -6.34 9.54 19.37
N LEU A 270 -6.69 9.40 18.09
CA LEU A 270 -8.05 9.28 17.58
C LEU A 270 -8.36 7.82 17.27
N PHE A 271 -9.44 7.32 17.85
CA PHE A 271 -9.90 5.95 17.65
C PHE A 271 -11.06 5.95 16.67
N GLU A 272 -11.00 5.08 15.66
CA GLU A 272 -12.10 4.92 14.72
C GLU A 272 -13.21 4.05 15.33
N GLU A 273 -14.46 4.36 15.00
CA GLU A 273 -15.60 3.50 15.31
C GLU A 273 -15.53 2.24 14.43
N PRO A 274 -15.86 1.05 14.96
CA PRO A 274 -15.74 -0.22 14.23
C PRO A 274 -16.62 -0.32 12.98
#